data_AF-G6YH64-F1
#
_entry.id   AF-G6YH64-F1
#
_cell.length_a   1.000
_cell.length_b   1.000
_cell.length_c   1.000
_cell.angle_alpha   90.00
_cell.angle_beta   90.00
_cell.angle_gamma   90.00
#
_symmetry.space_group_name_H-M   'P 1'
#
loop_
_entity.id
_entity.type
_entity.pdbx_description
1 polymer ?
#
loop_
_entity_poly.entity_id
_entity_poly.type
_entity_poly.pdbx_seq_one_letter_code
_entity_poly.pdbx_strand_id
1 'polypeptide(L)'
;ADCRDATLAIAREVTRRDDQSSHLTQQALAILVNGFSKWPQEAECGQAMVAIAGEVTRRAARGDGLSDFTTQGLANMVNGFSKWPDASNCRDATVVIAREILGGDVWLSNFTSQELANLVNGFSKWPKKEWSRQAAGAIASEVLRRGVRLRDFTHQHLANLVNGFGKWPEAPDCRDAAVAIAGEVFRHADQFSRLTQQGLATWVNGFSKWPREAVCRDVTLAIAGEVFRRDDPLSHLTQQTLAMLVNGFSKWPLETAFRQATVAIASEVSRRAARGEFGLSDFNHQDLANLANGFSKWPQEAECQQATDAIAHEVLRRDARLSDFTHQHLANLVNGFSKWPNGADCREATVAIAEEICWRQLSDCSPQELANLVNGFSKWPEAAASLQATVATAHEVLRRGAGLRDF
;
A
#
# COMPACT_ATOMS: atom_id res chain seq x y z
N ALA A 1 -7.23 8.87 34.06
CA ALA A 1 -7.57 9.28 32.68
C ALA A 1 -6.68 8.47 31.76
N ASP A 2 -7.27 7.76 30.80
CA ASP A 2 -6.52 7.00 29.80
C ASP A 2 -5.74 8.00 28.90
N CYS A 3 -4.56 7.61 28.41
CA CYS A 3 -3.77 8.41 27.46
C CYS A 3 -4.59 8.81 26.23
N ARG A 4 -5.56 7.97 25.84
CA ARG A 4 -6.53 8.29 24.78
C ARG A 4 -7.37 9.52 25.14
N ASP A 5 -8.06 9.51 26.29
CA ASP A 5 -8.95 10.60 26.70
C ASP A 5 -8.22 11.94 26.84
N ALA A 6 -6.99 11.90 27.38
CA ALA A 6 -6.16 13.09 27.46
C ALA A 6 -5.81 13.64 26.07
N THR A 7 -5.48 12.77 25.12
CA THR A 7 -5.20 13.16 23.73
C THR A 7 -6.43 13.77 23.07
N LEU A 8 -7.62 13.19 23.27
CA LEU A 8 -8.87 13.71 22.74
C LEU A 8 -9.24 15.06 23.34
N ALA A 9 -9.03 15.26 24.65
CA ALA A 9 -9.24 16.54 25.30
C ALA A 9 -8.32 17.63 24.73
N ILE A 10 -7.04 17.31 24.52
CA ILE A 10 -6.08 18.23 23.89
C ILE A 10 -6.49 18.53 22.44
N ALA A 11 -6.92 17.52 21.67
CA ALA A 11 -7.36 17.69 20.28
C ALA A 11 -8.57 18.64 20.18
N ARG A 12 -9.56 18.50 21.07
CA ARG A 12 -10.71 19.42 21.17
C ARG A 12 -10.26 20.83 21.49
N GLU A 13 -9.32 21.00 22.41
CA GLU A 13 -8.84 22.33 22.79
C GLU A 13 -8.03 23.01 21.68
N VAL A 14 -7.19 22.26 20.96
CA VAL A 14 -6.47 22.75 19.77
C VAL A 14 -7.45 23.20 18.70
N THR A 15 -8.50 22.41 18.43
CA THR A 15 -9.54 22.75 17.45
C THR A 15 -10.32 24.00 17.87
N ARG A 16 -10.67 24.11 19.17
CA ARG A 16 -11.42 25.25 19.71
C ARG A 16 -10.62 26.56 19.65
N ARG A 17 -9.29 26.48 19.72
CA ARG A 17 -8.37 27.63 19.70
C ARG A 17 -7.57 27.73 18.40
N ASP A 18 -8.13 27.28 17.27
CA ASP A 18 -7.42 27.28 15.98
C ASP A 18 -6.96 28.70 15.58
N ASP A 19 -7.76 29.71 15.90
CA ASP A 19 -7.45 31.13 15.72
C ASP A 19 -6.26 31.63 16.58
N GLN A 20 -5.97 30.95 17.69
CA GLN A 20 -4.90 31.27 18.64
C GLN A 20 -3.69 30.33 18.56
N SER A 21 -3.68 29.41 17.58
CA SER A 21 -2.60 28.43 17.40
C SER A 21 -1.24 29.03 16.98
N SER A 22 -1.23 30.33 16.62
CA SER A 22 -0.01 31.08 16.27
C SER A 22 1.03 31.13 17.40
N HIS A 23 0.60 31.00 18.66
CA HIS A 23 1.48 31.00 19.83
C HIS A 23 2.21 29.67 20.06
N LEU A 24 1.78 28.58 19.42
CA LEU A 24 2.43 27.28 19.58
C LEU A 24 3.80 27.28 18.91
N THR A 25 4.80 26.70 19.57
CA THR A 25 6.12 26.51 18.95
C THR A 25 6.04 25.45 17.84
N GLN A 26 6.97 25.51 16.91
CA GLN A 26 7.16 24.54 15.81
C GLN A 26 7.31 23.11 16.37
N GLN A 27 8.06 22.98 17.46
CA GLN A 27 8.21 21.73 18.18
C GLN A 27 6.89 21.25 18.82
N ALA A 28 6.12 22.15 19.43
CA ALA A 28 4.81 21.80 19.99
C ALA A 28 3.86 21.29 18.91
N LEU A 29 3.82 21.96 17.74
CA LEU A 29 3.02 21.51 16.60
C LEU A 29 3.43 20.09 16.15
N ALA A 30 4.72 19.83 15.98
CA ALA A 30 5.21 18.51 15.58
C ALA A 30 4.89 17.40 16.61
N ILE A 31 4.97 17.72 17.91
CA ILE A 31 4.60 16.79 18.99
C ILE A 31 3.11 16.49 18.96
N LEU A 32 2.26 17.51 18.81
CA LEU A 32 0.81 17.35 18.71
C LEU A 32 0.43 16.51 17.49
N VAL A 33 1.02 16.79 16.33
CA VAL A 33 0.80 15.99 15.11
C VAL A 33 1.16 14.53 15.33
N ASN A 34 2.33 14.25 15.91
CA ASN A 34 2.73 12.88 16.21
C ASN A 34 1.77 12.20 17.21
N GLY A 35 1.32 12.93 18.24
CA GLY A 35 0.34 12.46 19.22
C GLY A 35 -1.01 12.09 18.60
N PHE A 36 -1.59 13.01 17.84
CA PHE A 36 -2.88 12.80 17.17
C PHE A 36 -2.82 11.68 16.12
N SER A 37 -1.70 11.53 15.42
CA SER A 37 -1.51 10.48 14.40
C SER A 37 -1.61 9.04 14.93
N LYS A 38 -1.56 8.85 16.26
CA LYS A 38 -1.76 7.53 16.91
C LYS A 38 -3.23 7.12 16.97
N TRP A 39 -4.16 8.07 16.79
CA TRP A 39 -5.60 7.86 16.86
C TRP A 39 -6.31 8.38 15.61
N PRO A 40 -5.94 7.88 14.40
CA PRO A 40 -6.48 8.39 13.14
C PRO A 40 -7.98 8.21 12.96
N GLN A 41 -8.57 7.25 13.67
CA GLN A 41 -9.99 6.93 13.69
C GLN A 41 -10.84 7.92 14.50
N GLU A 42 -10.21 8.73 15.36
CA GLU A 42 -10.94 9.66 16.24
C GLU A 42 -11.14 10.98 15.52
N ALA A 43 -12.41 11.40 15.39
CA ALA A 43 -12.79 12.59 14.63
C ALA A 43 -12.11 13.86 15.19
N GLU A 44 -11.96 13.96 16.51
CA GLU A 44 -11.32 15.10 17.18
C GLU A 44 -9.83 15.21 16.81
N CYS A 45 -9.12 14.08 16.72
CA CYS A 45 -7.73 14.07 16.28
C CYS A 45 -7.62 14.53 14.82
N GLY A 46 -8.56 14.12 13.96
CA GLY A 46 -8.64 14.58 12.58
C GLY A 46 -8.88 16.09 12.47
N GLN A 47 -9.83 16.63 13.23
CA GLN A 47 -10.12 18.07 13.26
C GLN A 47 -8.92 18.89 13.75
N ALA A 48 -8.27 18.44 14.83
CA ALA A 48 -7.07 19.10 15.33
C ALA A 48 -5.90 19.03 14.33
N MET A 49 -5.78 17.93 13.59
CA MET A 49 -4.79 17.79 12.53
C MET A 49 -5.04 18.78 11.39
N VAL A 50 -6.29 18.98 10.99
CA VAL A 50 -6.69 19.95 9.96
C VAL A 50 -6.38 21.40 10.39
N ALA A 51 -6.63 21.73 11.66
CA ALA A 51 -6.29 23.03 12.25
C ALA A 51 -4.77 23.27 12.24
N ILE A 52 -3.99 22.31 12.75
CA ILE A 52 -2.51 22.39 12.74
C ILE A 52 -1.96 22.50 11.32
N ALA A 53 -2.48 21.72 10.37
CA ALA A 53 -2.06 21.78 8.98
C ALA A 53 -2.34 23.16 8.36
N GLY A 54 -3.45 23.79 8.72
CA GLY A 54 -3.77 25.18 8.36
C GLY A 54 -2.75 26.18 8.92
N GLU A 55 -2.36 26.05 10.19
CA GLU A 55 -1.32 26.90 10.80
C GLU A 55 0.07 26.69 10.16
N VAL A 56 0.46 25.44 9.86
CA VAL A 56 1.72 25.16 9.15
C VAL A 56 1.74 25.82 7.77
N THR A 57 0.63 25.76 7.03
CA THR A 57 0.50 26.41 5.73
C THR A 57 0.58 27.94 5.85
N ARG A 58 -0.05 28.52 6.88
CA ARG A 58 0.05 29.96 7.18
C ARG A 58 1.47 30.39 7.55
N ARG A 59 2.24 29.56 8.27
CA ARG A 59 3.64 29.84 8.60
C ARG A 59 4.54 29.78 7.36
N ALA A 60 4.36 28.78 6.52
CA ALA A 60 5.12 28.65 5.27
C ALA A 60 4.94 29.86 4.33
N ALA A 61 3.80 30.57 4.43
CA ALA A 61 3.56 31.79 3.66
C ALA A 61 4.21 33.07 4.26
N ARG A 62 4.81 33.00 5.45
CA ARG A 62 5.57 34.11 6.07
C ARG A 62 7.00 34.13 5.52
N GLY A 63 7.69 35.27 5.66
CA GLY A 63 9.02 35.49 5.08
C GLY A 63 10.10 34.48 5.49
N ASP A 64 9.99 33.89 6.68
CA ASP A 64 10.97 32.92 7.21
C ASP A 64 10.63 31.45 6.85
N GLY A 65 9.53 31.20 6.14
CA GLY A 65 9.12 29.87 5.66
C GLY A 65 8.94 28.85 6.79
N LEU A 66 9.50 27.66 6.61
CA LEU A 66 9.53 26.59 7.63
C LEU A 66 10.93 26.38 8.24
N SER A 67 11.83 27.36 8.10
CA SER A 67 13.24 27.25 8.53
C SER A 67 13.43 26.97 10.04
N ASP A 68 12.50 27.41 10.88
CA ASP A 68 12.50 27.16 12.33
C ASP A 68 12.10 25.72 12.73
N PHE A 69 11.62 24.91 11.79
CA PHE A 69 11.29 23.52 12.05
C PHE A 69 12.54 22.64 11.99
N THR A 70 12.68 21.74 12.97
CA THR A 70 13.70 20.68 12.91
C THR A 70 13.36 19.66 11.82
N THR A 71 14.37 18.96 11.29
CA THR A 71 14.18 17.86 10.32
C THR A 71 13.23 16.79 10.87
N GLN A 72 13.39 16.43 12.14
CA GLN A 72 12.49 15.53 12.86
C GLN A 72 11.05 16.07 12.93
N GLY A 73 10.89 17.38 13.15
CA GLY A 73 9.60 18.05 13.16
C GLY A 73 8.89 17.95 11.81
N LEU A 74 9.61 18.28 10.72
CA LEU A 74 9.10 18.17 9.35
C LEU A 74 8.71 16.73 8.99
N ALA A 75 9.57 15.75 9.30
CA ALA A 75 9.30 14.34 9.04
C ALA A 75 8.09 13.81 9.82
N ASN A 76 7.95 14.20 11.09
CA ASN A 76 6.78 13.84 11.90
C ASN A 76 5.50 14.47 11.37
N MET A 77 5.56 15.72 10.90
CA MET A 77 4.41 16.39 10.31
C MET A 77 3.94 15.70 9.04
N VAL A 78 4.85 15.44 8.08
CA VAL A 78 4.52 14.72 6.83
C VAL A 78 3.93 13.33 7.14
N ASN A 79 4.55 12.56 8.03
CA ASN A 79 4.04 11.24 8.39
C ASN A 79 2.70 11.30 9.14
N GLY A 80 2.48 12.32 9.98
CA GLY A 80 1.22 12.52 10.70
C GLY A 80 0.07 12.96 9.81
N PHE A 81 0.29 13.96 8.94
CA PHE A 81 -0.69 14.41 7.94
C PHE A 81 -1.09 13.29 6.97
N SER A 82 -0.17 12.36 6.69
CA SER A 82 -0.42 11.19 5.84
C SER A 82 -1.50 10.24 6.37
N LYS A 83 -1.92 10.37 7.64
CA LYS A 83 -3.02 9.59 8.22
C LYS A 83 -4.40 10.10 7.80
N TRP A 84 -4.50 11.33 7.30
CA TRP A 84 -5.73 11.92 6.74
C TRP A 84 -5.50 12.40 5.29
N PRO A 85 -5.26 11.47 4.34
CA PRO A 85 -4.91 11.82 2.97
C PRO A 85 -6.00 12.58 2.21
N ASP A 86 -7.26 12.41 2.64
CA ASP A 86 -8.43 13.05 2.03
C ASP A 86 -8.64 14.49 2.52
N ALA A 87 -8.03 14.88 3.65
CA ALA A 87 -8.11 16.25 4.15
C ALA A 87 -7.22 17.19 3.32
N SER A 88 -7.83 18.17 2.66
CA SER A 88 -7.12 19.14 1.82
C SER A 88 -6.02 19.87 2.58
N ASN A 89 -6.29 20.34 3.80
CA ASN A 89 -5.29 21.06 4.60
C ASN A 89 -4.07 20.18 4.91
N CYS A 90 -4.27 18.90 5.26
CA CYS A 90 -3.16 17.97 5.53
C CYS A 90 -2.30 17.77 4.28
N ARG A 91 -2.95 17.64 3.12
CA ARG A 91 -2.26 17.57 1.83
C ARG A 91 -1.50 18.86 1.56
N ASP A 92 -2.12 20.02 1.70
CA ASP A 92 -1.54 21.33 1.38
C ASP A 92 -0.35 21.67 2.30
N ALA A 93 -0.45 21.33 3.59
CA ALA A 93 0.67 21.40 4.53
C ALA A 93 1.83 20.47 4.13
N THR A 94 1.51 19.29 3.61
CA THR A 94 2.52 18.37 3.07
C THR A 94 3.17 18.92 1.79
N VAL A 95 2.40 19.61 0.92
CA VAL A 95 2.94 20.28 -0.28
C VAL A 95 3.96 21.34 0.09
N VAL A 96 3.67 22.21 1.06
CA VAL A 96 4.61 23.26 1.45
C VAL A 96 5.89 22.66 2.04
N ILE A 97 5.80 21.61 2.88
CA ILE A 97 6.99 20.92 3.39
C ILE A 97 7.80 20.28 2.26
N ALA A 98 7.14 19.67 1.27
CA ALA A 98 7.83 19.11 0.11
C ALA A 98 8.57 20.19 -0.71
N ARG A 99 7.98 21.38 -0.84
CA ARG A 99 8.64 22.52 -1.53
C ARG A 99 9.89 23.00 -0.82
N GLU A 100 9.88 23.10 0.52
CA GLU A 100 11.06 23.49 1.30
C GLU A 100 12.21 22.48 1.14
N ILE A 101 11.88 21.18 1.12
CA ILE A 101 12.85 20.10 0.89
C ILE A 101 13.42 20.19 -0.54
N LEU A 102 12.58 20.44 -1.54
CA LEU A 102 12.98 20.49 -2.95
C LEU A 102 13.68 21.80 -3.34
N GLY A 103 13.34 22.91 -2.67
CA GLY A 103 13.93 24.23 -2.89
C GLY A 103 15.35 24.37 -2.36
N GLY A 104 15.82 23.42 -1.54
CA GLY A 104 17.15 23.44 -0.94
C GLY A 104 17.23 24.26 0.35
N ASP A 105 16.12 24.82 0.82
CA ASP A 105 16.04 25.50 2.12
C ASP A 105 16.22 24.50 3.28
N VAL A 106 15.79 23.25 3.07
CA VAL A 106 16.03 22.14 3.98
C VAL A 106 16.80 21.01 3.30
N TRP A 107 18.08 20.88 3.65
CA TRP A 107 18.98 19.90 3.05
C TRP A 107 18.67 18.48 3.52
N LEU A 108 18.34 17.58 2.58
CA LEU A 108 18.09 16.15 2.84
C LEU A 108 19.26 15.44 3.54
N SER A 109 20.49 15.94 3.38
CA SER A 109 21.67 15.44 4.08
C SER A 109 21.60 15.56 5.60
N ASN A 110 20.78 16.48 6.12
CA ASN A 110 20.63 16.71 7.56
C ASN A 110 19.61 15.77 8.21
N PHE A 111 18.80 15.06 7.41
CA PHE A 111 17.79 14.15 7.94
C PHE A 111 18.42 12.84 8.39
N THR A 112 17.92 12.27 9.48
CA THR A 112 18.31 10.91 9.87
C THR A 112 17.70 9.87 8.92
N SER A 113 18.25 8.65 8.92
CA SER A 113 17.71 7.52 8.15
C SER A 113 16.24 7.23 8.45
N GLN A 114 15.84 7.41 9.72
CA GLN A 114 14.45 7.26 10.14
C GLN A 114 13.56 8.36 9.57
N GLU A 115 14.03 9.61 9.58
CA GLU A 115 13.27 10.75 9.09
C GLU A 115 13.07 10.66 7.56
N LEU A 116 14.09 10.24 6.80
CA LEU A 116 13.95 9.97 5.37
C LEU A 116 12.88 8.90 5.09
N ALA A 117 12.90 7.81 5.85
CA ALA A 117 11.89 6.75 5.73
C ALA A 117 10.48 7.25 6.04
N ASN A 118 10.33 8.10 7.07
CA ASN A 118 9.05 8.72 7.43
C ASN A 118 8.53 9.69 6.36
N LEU A 119 9.42 10.49 5.76
CA LEU A 119 9.07 11.40 4.67
C LEU A 119 8.55 10.64 3.45
N VAL A 120 9.30 9.65 2.94
CA VAL A 120 8.87 8.84 1.78
C VAL A 120 7.55 8.14 2.09
N ASN A 121 7.40 7.56 3.29
CA ASN A 121 6.15 6.92 3.69
C ASN A 121 4.96 7.90 3.70
N GLY A 122 5.16 9.13 4.17
CA GLY A 122 4.10 10.15 4.16
C GLY A 122 3.75 10.61 2.75
N PHE A 123 4.75 10.90 1.91
CA PHE A 123 4.56 11.26 0.50
C PHE A 123 3.85 10.16 -0.29
N SER A 124 4.10 8.89 0.03
CA SER A 124 3.50 7.71 -0.60
C SER A 124 1.96 7.68 -0.56
N LYS A 125 1.31 8.53 0.25
CA LYS A 125 -0.15 8.69 0.31
C LYS A 125 -0.75 9.52 -0.82
N TRP A 126 0.06 10.31 -1.51
CA TRP A 126 -0.36 11.09 -2.68
C TRP A 126 0.49 10.76 -3.91
N PRO A 127 0.55 9.49 -4.34
CA PRO A 127 1.50 9.04 -5.36
C PRO A 127 1.22 9.62 -6.75
N LYS A 128 -0.05 10.00 -7.02
CA LYS A 128 -0.47 10.65 -8.27
C LYS A 128 -0.08 12.14 -8.35
N LYS A 129 0.49 12.73 -7.29
CA LYS A 129 0.88 14.14 -7.27
C LYS A 129 2.35 14.30 -7.63
N GLU A 130 2.62 15.22 -8.55
CA GLU A 130 3.97 15.43 -9.09
C GLU A 130 4.99 15.83 -8.00
N TRP A 131 4.62 16.75 -7.09
CA TRP A 131 5.48 17.13 -5.96
C TRP A 131 5.86 15.95 -5.07
N SER A 132 4.99 14.94 -4.95
CA SER A 132 5.23 13.76 -4.14
C SER A 132 6.24 12.82 -4.81
N ARG A 133 6.10 12.64 -6.13
CA ARG A 133 7.08 11.92 -6.95
C ARG A 133 8.46 12.59 -6.92
N GLN A 134 8.50 13.91 -7.05
CA GLN A 134 9.75 14.68 -7.00
C GLN A 134 10.44 14.56 -5.63
N ALA A 135 9.68 14.73 -4.54
CA ALA A 135 10.22 14.57 -3.19
C ALA A 135 10.75 13.14 -2.94
N ALA A 136 10.04 12.12 -3.42
CA ALA A 136 10.51 10.74 -3.35
C ALA A 136 11.81 10.51 -4.15
N GLY A 137 11.93 11.08 -5.36
CA GLY A 137 13.15 11.04 -6.17
C GLY A 137 14.34 11.73 -5.50
N ALA A 138 14.12 12.89 -4.88
CA ALA A 138 15.15 13.60 -4.12
C ALA A 138 15.63 12.78 -2.91
N ILE A 139 14.71 12.15 -2.17
CA ILE A 139 15.07 11.25 -1.06
C ILE A 139 15.79 10.00 -1.56
N ALA A 140 15.35 9.41 -2.67
CA ALA A 140 16.03 8.27 -3.28
C ALA A 140 17.47 8.62 -3.69
N SER A 141 17.69 9.81 -4.26
CA SER A 141 19.01 10.33 -4.59
C SER A 141 19.88 10.54 -3.34
N GLU A 142 19.32 11.05 -2.25
CA GLU A 142 20.04 11.17 -0.97
C GLU A 142 20.40 9.79 -0.39
N VAL A 143 19.50 8.81 -0.46
CA VAL A 143 19.79 7.43 -0.03
C VAL A 143 20.95 6.85 -0.83
N LEU A 144 20.96 7.03 -2.15
CA LEU A 144 22.06 6.61 -3.02
C LEU A 144 23.36 7.33 -2.69
N ARG A 145 23.30 8.63 -2.36
CA ARG A 145 24.48 9.44 -1.96
C ARG A 145 25.12 8.95 -0.66
N ARG A 146 24.34 8.42 0.29
CA ARG A 146 24.86 7.77 1.52
C ARG A 146 25.64 6.49 1.24
N GLY A 147 25.59 6.02 0.01
CA GLY A 147 26.42 4.95 -0.52
C GLY A 147 25.87 3.55 -0.25
N VAL A 148 26.53 2.58 -0.86
CA VAL A 148 26.03 1.21 -1.03
C VAL A 148 25.79 0.47 0.29
N ARG A 149 26.48 0.83 1.37
CA ARG A 149 26.43 0.08 2.64
C ARG A 149 25.34 0.51 3.62
N LEU A 150 24.61 1.60 3.35
CA LEU A 150 23.45 2.09 4.11
C LEU A 150 23.49 1.83 5.64
N ARG A 151 24.66 1.99 6.29
CA ARG A 151 24.93 1.42 7.63
C ARG A 151 24.09 2.05 8.74
N ASP A 152 23.65 3.28 8.51
CA ASP A 152 22.84 4.05 9.45
C ASP A 152 21.34 3.72 9.32
N PHE A 153 20.95 2.80 8.42
CA PHE A 153 19.57 2.36 8.25
C PHE A 153 19.32 1.07 9.00
N THR A 154 18.27 1.05 9.82
CA THR A 154 17.74 -0.19 10.38
C THR A 154 16.99 -0.96 9.29
N HIS A 155 16.80 -2.26 9.49
CA HIS A 155 15.96 -3.09 8.60
C HIS A 155 14.55 -2.51 8.39
N GLN A 156 13.97 -1.90 9.43
CA GLN A 156 12.66 -1.25 9.34
C GLN A 156 12.71 0.02 8.48
N HIS A 157 13.78 0.82 8.59
CA HIS A 157 13.95 2.02 7.74
C HIS A 157 14.06 1.61 6.27
N LEU A 158 14.87 0.58 5.97
CA LEU A 158 15.01 0.04 4.62
C LEU A 158 13.68 -0.50 4.08
N ALA A 159 12.91 -1.21 4.91
CA ALA A 159 11.58 -1.72 4.55
C ALA A 159 10.60 -0.60 4.19
N ASN A 160 10.56 0.46 4.99
CA ASN A 160 9.69 1.61 4.76
C ASN A 160 10.08 2.38 3.50
N LEU A 161 11.39 2.57 3.26
CA LEU A 161 11.89 3.20 2.05
C LEU A 161 11.51 2.43 0.79
N VAL A 162 11.82 1.12 0.72
CA VAL A 162 11.53 0.34 -0.49
C VAL A 162 10.03 0.24 -0.77
N ASN A 163 9.20 0.10 0.28
CA ASN A 163 7.74 0.08 0.13
C ASN A 163 7.19 1.45 -0.31
N GLY A 164 7.79 2.55 0.16
CA GLY A 164 7.44 3.91 -0.22
C GLY A 164 7.85 4.23 -1.66
N PHE A 165 9.11 3.98 -2.04
CA PHE A 165 9.60 4.10 -3.42
C PHE A 165 8.80 3.23 -4.40
N GLY A 166 8.28 2.10 -3.92
CA GLY A 166 7.41 1.22 -4.68
C GLY A 166 6.08 1.83 -5.15
N LYS A 167 5.75 3.07 -4.74
CA LYS A 167 4.66 3.86 -5.31
C LYS A 167 5.01 4.55 -6.63
N TRP A 168 6.30 4.65 -6.96
CA TRP A 168 6.80 5.24 -8.20
C TRP A 168 7.80 4.29 -8.88
N PRO A 169 7.41 3.05 -9.22
CA PRO A 169 8.33 2.07 -9.77
C PRO A 169 8.94 2.49 -11.13
N GLU A 170 8.29 3.41 -11.85
CA GLU A 170 8.77 3.98 -13.11
C GLU A 170 9.79 5.11 -12.91
N ALA A 171 9.97 5.64 -11.69
CA ALA A 171 10.96 6.67 -11.41
C ALA A 171 12.36 6.04 -11.29
N PRO A 172 13.34 6.43 -12.14
CA PRO A 172 14.68 5.85 -12.14
C PRO A 172 15.37 5.90 -10.76
N ASP A 173 15.33 7.05 -10.08
CA ASP A 173 15.98 7.20 -8.77
C ASP A 173 15.36 6.26 -7.72
N CYS A 174 14.03 6.12 -7.71
CA CYS A 174 13.32 5.20 -6.81
C CYS A 174 13.70 3.74 -7.09
N ARG A 175 13.80 3.35 -8.37
CA ARG A 175 14.27 2.02 -8.77
C ARG A 175 15.71 1.80 -8.32
N ASP A 176 16.60 2.73 -8.61
CA ASP A 176 18.04 2.56 -8.34
C ASP A 176 18.30 2.53 -6.83
N ALA A 177 17.57 3.33 -6.04
CA ALA A 177 17.59 3.24 -4.58
C ALA A 177 17.05 1.89 -4.07
N ALA A 178 15.96 1.37 -4.66
CA ALA A 178 15.46 0.04 -4.31
C ALA A 178 16.45 -1.08 -4.63
N VAL A 179 17.17 -0.99 -5.75
CA VAL A 179 18.25 -1.91 -6.14
C VAL A 179 19.41 -1.85 -5.13
N ALA A 180 19.82 -0.65 -4.72
CA ALA A 180 20.85 -0.48 -3.69
C ALA A 180 20.41 -1.07 -2.34
N ILE A 181 19.16 -0.82 -1.92
CA ILE A 181 18.57 -1.39 -0.70
C ILE A 181 18.51 -2.93 -0.81
N ALA A 182 18.08 -3.49 -1.95
CA ALA A 182 18.04 -4.93 -2.17
C ALA A 182 19.42 -5.56 -2.03
N GLY A 183 20.45 -4.93 -2.61
CA GLY A 183 21.83 -5.38 -2.50
C GLY A 183 22.35 -5.37 -1.06
N GLU A 184 22.02 -4.34 -0.28
CA GLU A 184 22.41 -4.27 1.13
C GLU A 184 21.67 -5.32 1.98
N VAL A 185 20.36 -5.46 1.79
CA VAL A 185 19.55 -6.47 2.49
C VAL A 185 20.04 -7.89 2.16
N PHE A 186 20.36 -8.17 0.90
CA PHE A 186 20.86 -9.47 0.48
C PHE A 186 22.24 -9.80 1.08
N ARG A 187 23.11 -8.79 1.26
CA ARG A 187 24.40 -8.97 1.94
C ARG A 187 24.26 -9.46 3.39
N HIS A 188 23.13 -9.16 4.01
CA HIS A 188 22.80 -9.54 5.37
C HIS A 188 21.75 -10.67 5.43
N ALA A 189 21.65 -11.49 4.37
CA ALA A 189 20.71 -12.60 4.30
C ALA A 189 20.92 -13.65 5.42
N ASP A 190 22.14 -13.78 5.96
CA ASP A 190 22.46 -14.63 7.12
C ASP A 190 21.73 -14.20 8.40
N GLN A 191 21.25 -12.96 8.45
CA GLN A 191 20.58 -12.37 9.61
C GLN A 191 19.06 -12.41 9.52
N PHE A 192 18.49 -12.91 8.41
CA PHE A 192 17.04 -12.92 8.22
C PHE A 192 16.31 -13.70 9.32
N SER A 193 16.94 -14.73 9.90
CA SER A 193 16.41 -15.50 11.05
C SER A 193 16.11 -14.65 12.29
N ARG A 194 16.74 -13.48 12.43
CA ARG A 194 16.51 -12.54 13.54
C ARG A 194 15.35 -11.57 13.29
N LEU A 195 14.84 -11.54 12.06
CA LEU A 195 13.79 -10.60 11.67
C LEU A 195 12.40 -11.21 11.87
N THR A 196 11.40 -10.35 12.06
CA THR A 196 10.02 -10.78 12.12
C THR A 196 9.54 -11.22 10.73
N GLN A 197 8.64 -12.20 10.67
CA GLN A 197 8.01 -12.65 9.43
C GLN A 197 7.29 -11.50 8.70
N GLN A 198 6.69 -10.57 9.46
CA GLN A 198 6.07 -9.37 8.91
C GLN A 198 7.10 -8.43 8.25
N GLY A 199 8.29 -8.26 8.85
CA GLY A 199 9.37 -7.48 8.25
C GLY A 199 9.83 -8.08 6.93
N LEU A 200 10.02 -9.40 6.89
CA LEU A 200 10.36 -10.14 5.67
C LEU A 200 9.30 -9.99 4.57
N ALA A 201 8.02 -10.15 4.90
CA ALA A 201 6.93 -9.95 3.95
C ALA A 201 6.86 -8.50 3.41
N THR A 202 7.20 -7.52 4.24
CA THR A 202 7.26 -6.10 3.83
C THR A 202 8.34 -5.86 2.78
N TRP A 203 9.50 -6.48 2.93
CA TRP A 203 10.53 -6.47 1.91
C TRP A 203 10.09 -7.14 0.62
N VAL A 204 9.51 -8.34 0.68
CA VAL A 204 8.98 -9.04 -0.50
C VAL A 204 8.01 -8.15 -1.28
N ASN A 205 7.05 -7.52 -0.60
CA ASN A 205 6.09 -6.63 -1.26
C ASN A 205 6.72 -5.36 -1.86
N GLY A 206 7.79 -4.85 -1.26
CA GLY A 206 8.55 -3.71 -1.79
C GLY A 206 9.38 -4.07 -3.01
N PHE A 207 10.22 -5.11 -2.92
CA PHE A 207 11.08 -5.55 -4.01
C PHE A 207 10.30 -6.06 -5.22
N SER A 208 9.09 -6.59 -5.00
CA SER A 208 8.22 -7.06 -6.09
C SER A 208 7.75 -5.95 -7.04
N LYS A 209 8.03 -4.67 -6.74
CA LYS A 209 7.73 -3.55 -7.64
C LYS A 209 8.72 -3.45 -8.80
N TRP A 210 9.88 -4.11 -8.69
CA TRP A 210 10.92 -4.14 -9.73
C TRP A 210 11.30 -5.57 -10.11
N PRO A 211 10.38 -6.36 -10.69
CA PRO A 211 10.62 -7.78 -10.98
C PRO A 211 11.67 -8.04 -12.06
N ARG A 212 12.03 -7.02 -12.85
CA ARG A 212 13.09 -7.09 -13.87
C ARG A 212 14.49 -6.98 -13.26
N GLU A 213 14.61 -6.53 -12.02
CA GLU A 213 15.89 -6.37 -11.34
C GLU A 213 16.29 -7.68 -10.66
N ALA A 214 17.39 -8.29 -11.12
CA ALA A 214 17.85 -9.59 -10.63
C ALA A 214 18.08 -9.58 -9.11
N VAL A 215 18.67 -8.50 -8.56
CA VAL A 215 18.92 -8.39 -7.11
C VAL A 215 17.62 -8.39 -6.29
N CYS A 216 16.55 -7.78 -6.80
CA CYS A 216 15.23 -7.78 -6.15
C CYS A 216 14.61 -9.19 -6.13
N ARG A 217 14.81 -9.96 -7.21
CA ARG A 217 14.42 -11.36 -7.25
C ARG A 217 15.25 -12.19 -6.27
N ASP A 218 16.57 -12.04 -6.29
CA ASP A 218 17.50 -12.88 -5.52
C ASP A 218 17.33 -12.67 -4.00
N VAL A 219 17.13 -11.43 -3.56
CA VAL A 219 16.78 -11.15 -2.15
C VAL A 219 15.42 -11.72 -1.78
N THR A 220 14.44 -11.67 -2.67
CA THR A 220 13.12 -12.27 -2.44
C THR A 220 13.20 -13.80 -2.36
N LEU A 221 14.06 -14.44 -3.16
CA LEU A 221 14.34 -15.88 -3.09
C LEU A 221 14.96 -16.27 -1.75
N ALA A 222 15.95 -15.50 -1.27
CA ALA A 222 16.56 -15.72 0.04
C ALA A 222 15.55 -15.55 1.18
N ILE A 223 14.67 -14.54 1.10
CA ILE A 223 13.58 -14.34 2.06
C ILE A 223 12.59 -15.49 2.02
N ALA A 224 12.17 -15.95 0.85
CA ALA A 224 11.29 -17.12 0.73
C ALA A 224 11.94 -18.34 1.40
N GLY A 225 13.21 -18.63 1.06
CA GLY A 225 13.97 -19.71 1.71
C GLY A 225 14.02 -19.58 3.23
N GLU A 226 14.15 -18.38 3.78
CA GLU A 226 14.06 -18.14 5.23
C GLU A 226 12.67 -18.43 5.79
N VAL A 227 11.61 -17.85 5.20
CA VAL A 227 10.23 -17.99 5.65
C VAL A 227 9.83 -19.46 5.78
N PHE A 228 10.26 -20.31 4.83
CA PHE A 228 9.93 -21.74 4.83
C PHE A 228 10.94 -22.64 5.54
N ARG A 229 12.11 -22.14 5.92
CA ARG A 229 13.07 -22.91 6.74
C ARG A 229 12.72 -22.87 8.22
N ARG A 230 12.04 -21.82 8.69
CA ARG A 230 11.68 -21.72 10.10
C ARG A 230 10.76 -22.87 10.48
N ASP A 231 10.98 -23.42 11.67
CA ASP A 231 10.07 -24.38 12.29
C ASP A 231 8.73 -23.73 12.69
N ASP A 232 8.58 -22.40 12.52
CA ASP A 232 7.35 -21.65 12.79
C ASP A 232 6.30 -21.93 11.71
N PRO A 233 5.17 -22.57 12.07
CA PRO A 233 4.12 -22.86 11.10
C PRO A 233 3.54 -21.61 10.43
N LEU A 234 3.19 -21.72 9.13
CA LEU A 234 2.43 -20.69 8.40
C LEU A 234 1.09 -20.32 9.10
N SER A 235 0.60 -21.17 10.00
CA SER A 235 -0.59 -20.93 10.83
C SER A 235 -0.47 -19.72 11.76
N HIS A 236 0.75 -19.32 12.15
CA HIS A 236 1.00 -18.17 13.03
C HIS A 236 1.14 -16.86 12.26
N LEU A 237 1.30 -16.91 10.94
CA LEU A 237 1.37 -15.71 10.12
C LEU A 237 0.03 -14.98 10.07
N THR A 238 0.07 -13.65 10.10
CA THR A 238 -1.14 -12.86 9.93
C THR A 238 -1.66 -12.98 8.49
N GLN A 239 -2.95 -12.71 8.31
CA GLN A 239 -3.63 -12.68 7.01
C GLN A 239 -2.91 -11.75 6.03
N GLN A 240 -2.52 -10.58 6.53
CA GLN A 240 -1.75 -9.59 5.78
C GLN A 240 -0.37 -10.13 5.37
N THR A 241 0.34 -10.81 6.27
CA THR A 241 1.66 -11.40 5.97
C THR A 241 1.55 -12.40 4.81
N LEU A 242 0.57 -13.31 4.86
CA LEU A 242 0.33 -14.29 3.80
C LEU A 242 0.04 -13.61 2.46
N ALA A 243 -0.85 -12.61 2.45
CA ALA A 243 -1.23 -11.89 1.24
C ALA A 243 -0.06 -11.11 0.63
N MET A 244 0.79 -10.48 1.45
CA MET A 244 1.98 -9.76 0.98
C MET A 244 3.02 -10.68 0.34
N LEU A 245 3.26 -11.86 0.93
CA LEU A 245 4.16 -12.86 0.37
C LEU A 245 3.66 -13.35 -0.98
N VAL A 246 2.40 -13.80 -1.07
CA VAL A 246 1.80 -14.30 -2.32
C VAL A 246 1.78 -13.22 -3.41
N ASN A 247 1.41 -11.97 -3.06
CA ASN A 247 1.42 -10.86 -4.01
C ASN A 247 2.83 -10.59 -4.55
N GLY A 248 3.86 -10.67 -3.71
CA GLY A 248 5.25 -10.48 -4.15
C GLY A 248 5.77 -11.63 -4.99
N PHE A 249 5.57 -12.87 -4.55
CA PHE A 249 5.96 -14.09 -5.28
C PHE A 249 5.32 -14.16 -6.67
N SER A 250 4.08 -13.68 -6.81
CA SER A 250 3.34 -13.64 -8.08
C SER A 250 4.03 -12.84 -9.20
N LYS A 251 5.06 -12.03 -8.87
CA LYS A 251 5.80 -11.23 -9.85
C LYS A 251 6.89 -12.01 -10.59
N TRP A 252 7.21 -13.22 -10.13
CA TRP A 252 8.19 -14.11 -10.73
C TRP A 252 7.59 -15.51 -10.92
N PRO A 253 6.56 -15.67 -11.77
CA PRO A 253 5.78 -16.91 -11.90
C PRO A 253 6.59 -18.10 -12.42
N LEU A 254 7.73 -17.84 -13.08
CA LEU A 254 8.64 -18.86 -13.61
C LEU A 254 9.55 -19.48 -12.54
N GLU A 255 9.66 -18.86 -11.36
CA GLU A 255 10.52 -19.36 -10.29
C GLU A 255 9.83 -20.47 -9.50
N THR A 256 10.44 -21.65 -9.49
CA THR A 256 9.87 -22.83 -8.83
C THR A 256 9.76 -22.65 -7.31
N ALA A 257 10.72 -21.99 -6.67
CA ALA A 257 10.67 -21.73 -5.24
C ALA A 257 9.46 -20.86 -4.84
N PHE A 258 9.15 -19.83 -5.64
CA PHE A 258 7.97 -18.99 -5.41
C PHE A 258 6.67 -19.73 -5.66
N ARG A 259 6.62 -20.60 -6.68
CA ARG A 259 5.47 -21.48 -6.90
C ARG A 259 5.21 -22.36 -5.68
N GLN A 260 6.22 -23.07 -5.19
CA GLN A 260 6.11 -23.95 -4.02
C GLN A 260 5.69 -23.18 -2.76
N ALA A 261 6.29 -22.01 -2.54
CA ALA A 261 5.93 -21.10 -1.46
C ALA A 261 4.45 -20.68 -1.52
N THR A 262 3.97 -20.29 -2.70
CA THR A 262 2.58 -19.90 -2.89
C THR A 262 1.63 -21.08 -2.69
N VAL A 263 1.98 -22.29 -3.14
CA VAL A 263 1.19 -23.51 -2.90
C VAL A 263 1.06 -23.80 -1.40
N ALA A 264 2.14 -23.70 -0.63
CA ALA A 264 2.09 -23.89 0.82
C ALA A 264 1.20 -22.86 1.52
N ILE A 265 1.24 -21.60 1.08
CA ILE A 265 0.34 -20.55 1.58
C ILE A 265 -1.11 -20.82 1.17
N ALA A 266 -1.35 -21.30 -0.05
CA ALA A 266 -2.69 -21.68 -0.51
C ALA A 266 -3.28 -22.79 0.37
N SER A 267 -2.51 -23.84 0.68
CA SER A 267 -2.93 -24.89 1.62
C SER A 267 -3.27 -24.34 3.00
N GLU A 268 -2.50 -23.37 3.51
CA GLU A 268 -2.78 -22.71 4.79
C GLU A 268 -4.09 -21.89 4.73
N VAL A 269 -4.34 -21.16 3.64
CA VAL A 269 -5.59 -20.41 3.45
C VAL A 269 -6.78 -21.37 3.41
N SER A 270 -6.70 -22.47 2.64
CA SER A 270 -7.74 -23.50 2.61
C SER A 270 -7.96 -24.14 3.98
N ARG A 271 -6.89 -24.37 4.75
CA ARG A 271 -7.00 -24.89 6.12
C ARG A 271 -7.69 -23.91 7.06
N ARG A 272 -7.49 -22.60 6.91
CA ARG A 272 -8.23 -21.58 7.68
C ARG A 272 -9.71 -21.58 7.29
N ALA A 273 -10.01 -21.62 6.00
CA ALA A 273 -11.39 -21.72 5.50
C ALA A 273 -12.11 -22.97 6.04
N ALA A 274 -11.42 -24.11 6.15
CA ALA A 274 -11.98 -25.34 6.69
C ALA A 274 -12.30 -25.31 8.20
N ARG A 275 -11.92 -24.26 8.93
CA ARG A 275 -12.27 -24.11 10.37
C ARG A 275 -13.74 -23.77 10.58
N GLY A 276 -14.46 -23.39 9.53
CA GLY A 276 -15.88 -23.07 9.54
C GLY A 276 -16.21 -21.90 8.62
N GLU A 277 -17.50 -21.58 8.54
CA GLU A 277 -18.05 -20.53 7.65
C GLU A 277 -17.32 -19.19 7.75
N PHE A 278 -16.84 -18.83 8.94
CA PHE A 278 -16.15 -17.56 9.20
C PHE A 278 -14.61 -17.66 9.15
N GLY A 279 -14.06 -18.77 8.68
CA GLY A 279 -12.62 -19.07 8.73
C GLY A 279 -11.71 -18.06 8.01
N LEU A 280 -12.27 -17.29 7.06
CA LEU A 280 -11.57 -16.21 6.35
C LEU A 280 -12.02 -14.79 6.75
N SER A 281 -12.84 -14.63 7.79
CA SER A 281 -13.39 -13.32 8.19
C SER A 281 -12.32 -12.29 8.61
N ASP A 282 -11.19 -12.77 9.15
CA ASP A 282 -10.07 -11.91 9.56
C ASP A 282 -9.27 -11.34 8.37
N PHE A 283 -9.46 -11.87 7.14
CA PHE A 283 -8.83 -11.31 5.95
C PHE A 283 -9.59 -10.04 5.54
N ASN A 284 -8.86 -8.93 5.39
CA ASN A 284 -9.45 -7.72 4.85
C ASN A 284 -9.65 -7.84 3.32
N HIS A 285 -10.36 -6.88 2.72
CA HIS A 285 -10.66 -6.87 1.28
C HIS A 285 -9.39 -6.91 0.40
N GLN A 286 -8.34 -6.22 0.82
CA GLN A 286 -7.07 -6.17 0.10
C GLN A 286 -6.32 -7.50 0.19
N ASP A 287 -6.37 -8.19 1.33
CA ASP A 287 -5.73 -9.49 1.53
C ASP A 287 -6.36 -10.54 0.60
N LEU A 288 -7.69 -10.64 0.59
CA LEU A 288 -8.44 -11.55 -0.28
C LEU A 288 -8.13 -11.31 -1.77
N ALA A 289 -8.17 -10.04 -2.20
CA ALA A 289 -7.89 -9.67 -3.58
C ALA A 289 -6.44 -9.98 -4.01
N ASN A 290 -5.47 -9.76 -3.12
CA ASN A 290 -4.07 -10.06 -3.38
C ASN A 290 -3.79 -11.56 -3.47
N LEU A 291 -4.42 -12.35 -2.59
CA LEU A 291 -4.30 -13.81 -2.60
C LEU A 291 -4.88 -14.40 -3.89
N ALA A 292 -6.15 -14.10 -4.21
CA ALA A 292 -6.80 -14.62 -5.42
C ALA A 292 -6.01 -14.26 -6.69
N ASN A 293 -5.58 -13.00 -6.83
CA ASN A 293 -4.79 -12.57 -7.97
C ASN A 293 -3.38 -13.21 -8.00
N GLY A 294 -2.78 -13.48 -6.85
CA GLY A 294 -1.49 -14.17 -6.77
C GLY A 294 -1.58 -15.66 -7.10
N PHE A 295 -2.58 -16.36 -6.56
CA PHE A 295 -2.86 -17.77 -6.88
C PHE A 295 -3.14 -17.97 -8.38
N SER A 296 -3.77 -16.97 -9.03
CA SER A 296 -4.03 -16.96 -10.47
C SER A 296 -2.79 -17.12 -11.38
N LYS A 297 -1.58 -16.95 -10.83
CA LYS A 297 -0.32 -17.15 -11.56
C LYS A 297 0.08 -18.60 -11.73
N TRP A 298 -0.50 -19.50 -10.94
CA TRP A 298 -0.25 -20.93 -11.00
C TRP A 298 -1.58 -21.70 -11.06
N PRO A 299 -2.36 -21.52 -12.14
CA PRO A 299 -3.69 -22.12 -12.27
C PRO A 299 -3.69 -23.65 -12.36
N GLN A 300 -2.53 -24.25 -12.65
CA GLN A 300 -2.32 -25.69 -12.69
C GLN A 300 -2.19 -26.34 -11.29
N GLU A 301 -1.96 -25.55 -10.24
CA GLU A 301 -1.82 -26.07 -8.87
C GLU A 301 -3.19 -26.18 -8.20
N ALA A 302 -3.55 -27.38 -7.75
CA ALA A 302 -4.87 -27.66 -7.18
C ALA A 302 -5.11 -26.87 -5.88
N GLU A 303 -4.07 -26.66 -5.08
CA GLU A 303 -4.13 -25.90 -3.83
C GLU A 303 -4.46 -24.42 -4.11
N CYS A 304 -3.89 -23.84 -5.16
CA CYS A 304 -4.20 -22.47 -5.60
C CYS A 304 -5.66 -22.33 -6.02
N GLN A 305 -6.21 -23.34 -6.70
CA GLN A 305 -7.64 -23.40 -7.04
C GLN A 305 -8.50 -23.46 -5.78
N GLN A 306 -8.24 -24.43 -4.90
CA GLN A 306 -9.02 -24.63 -3.66
C GLN A 306 -9.02 -23.38 -2.77
N ALA A 307 -7.87 -22.72 -2.63
CA ALA A 307 -7.77 -21.47 -1.86
C ALA A 307 -8.55 -20.33 -2.53
N THR A 308 -8.56 -20.28 -3.87
CA THR A 308 -9.30 -19.27 -4.62
C THR A 308 -10.81 -19.50 -4.56
N ASP A 309 -11.27 -20.76 -4.64
CA ASP A 309 -12.68 -21.13 -4.43
C ASP A 309 -13.13 -20.76 -3.01
N ALA A 310 -12.30 -21.01 -1.99
CA ALA A 310 -12.59 -20.58 -0.62
C ALA A 310 -12.67 -19.04 -0.48
N ILE A 311 -11.83 -18.29 -1.20
CA ILE A 311 -11.91 -16.83 -1.26
C ILE A 311 -13.19 -16.38 -1.96
N ALA A 312 -13.58 -17.03 -3.05
CA ALA A 312 -14.82 -16.74 -3.76
C ALA A 312 -16.05 -16.95 -2.85
N HIS A 313 -16.06 -18.05 -2.08
CA HIS A 313 -17.07 -18.32 -1.07
C HIS A 313 -17.15 -17.21 -0.01
N GLU A 314 -16.01 -16.76 0.51
CA GLU A 314 -15.96 -15.66 1.49
C GLU A 314 -16.44 -14.33 0.89
N VAL A 315 -16.18 -14.08 -0.39
CA VAL A 315 -16.67 -12.89 -1.11
C VAL A 315 -18.19 -12.95 -1.24
N LEU A 316 -18.77 -14.10 -1.60
CA LEU A 316 -20.22 -14.32 -1.65
C LEU A 316 -20.88 -14.16 -0.29
N ARG A 317 -20.24 -14.66 0.77
CA ARG A 317 -20.71 -14.44 2.15
C ARG A 317 -20.73 -12.95 2.53
N ARG A 318 -19.89 -12.13 1.89
CA ARG A 318 -19.82 -10.66 2.04
C ARG A 318 -20.60 -9.91 0.95
N ASP A 319 -21.49 -10.56 0.19
CA ASP A 319 -22.15 -9.97 -0.98
C ASP A 319 -22.81 -8.60 -0.69
N ALA A 320 -23.54 -8.49 0.43
CA ALA A 320 -24.16 -7.24 0.89
C ALA A 320 -23.15 -6.10 1.20
N ARG A 321 -21.85 -6.38 1.17
CA ARG A 321 -20.73 -5.47 1.47
C ARG A 321 -19.70 -5.39 0.34
N LEU A 322 -20.06 -5.80 -0.88
CA LEU A 322 -19.17 -5.61 -2.05
C LEU A 322 -18.82 -4.13 -2.29
N SER A 323 -19.69 -3.21 -1.87
CA SER A 323 -19.45 -1.76 -1.83
C SER A 323 -18.20 -1.36 -1.03
N ASP A 324 -17.78 -2.14 -0.03
CA ASP A 324 -16.57 -1.89 0.77
C ASP A 324 -15.27 -2.22 0.00
N PHE A 325 -15.34 -2.93 -1.13
CA PHE A 325 -14.20 -3.22 -1.98
C PHE A 325 -13.92 -2.06 -2.93
N THR A 326 -12.64 -1.72 -3.11
CA THR A 326 -12.24 -0.75 -4.14
C THR A 326 -12.35 -1.36 -5.53
N HIS A 327 -12.39 -0.53 -6.58
CA HIS A 327 -12.33 -1.00 -7.97
C HIS A 327 -11.14 -1.93 -8.23
N GLN A 328 -9.98 -1.60 -7.66
CA GLN A 328 -8.77 -2.42 -7.78
C GLN A 328 -8.95 -3.80 -7.11
N HIS A 329 -9.58 -3.87 -5.94
CA HIS A 329 -9.83 -5.15 -5.28
C HIS A 329 -10.76 -6.02 -6.13
N LEU A 330 -11.86 -5.46 -6.64
CA LEU A 330 -12.82 -6.19 -7.47
C LEU A 330 -12.18 -6.69 -8.77
N ALA A 331 -11.41 -5.85 -9.46
CA ALA A 331 -10.70 -6.23 -10.68
C ALA A 331 -9.68 -7.36 -10.43
N ASN A 332 -8.98 -7.34 -9.29
CA ASN A 332 -8.03 -8.40 -8.91
C ASN A 332 -8.73 -9.73 -8.58
N LEU A 333 -9.87 -9.69 -7.87
CA LEU A 333 -10.68 -10.87 -7.57
C LEU A 333 -11.20 -11.50 -8.86
N VAL A 334 -11.84 -10.71 -9.73
CA VAL A 334 -12.37 -11.15 -11.02
C VAL A 334 -11.28 -11.74 -11.91
N ASN A 335 -10.09 -11.11 -11.96
CA ASN A 335 -8.95 -11.68 -12.67
C ASN A 335 -8.49 -13.02 -12.07
N GLY A 336 -8.51 -13.15 -10.75
CA GLY A 336 -8.22 -14.41 -10.04
C GLY A 336 -9.20 -15.52 -10.39
N PHE A 337 -10.50 -15.27 -10.19
CA PHE A 337 -11.58 -16.22 -10.46
C PHE A 337 -11.61 -16.66 -11.93
N SER A 338 -11.25 -15.77 -12.86
CA SER A 338 -11.22 -16.06 -14.30
C SER A 338 -10.29 -17.22 -14.72
N LYS A 339 -9.39 -17.66 -13.84
CA LYS A 339 -8.49 -18.80 -14.10
C LYS A 339 -9.14 -20.16 -13.89
N TRP A 340 -10.25 -20.22 -13.17
CA TRP A 340 -10.99 -21.44 -12.90
C TRP A 340 -12.45 -21.28 -13.32
N PRO A 341 -12.74 -21.16 -14.64
CA PRO A 341 -14.10 -20.88 -15.14
C PRO A 341 -15.13 -21.96 -14.81
N ASN A 342 -14.66 -23.17 -14.47
CA ASN A 342 -15.50 -24.29 -14.06
C ASN A 342 -15.85 -24.29 -12.56
N GLY A 343 -15.28 -23.38 -11.76
CA GLY A 343 -15.59 -23.25 -10.34
C GLY A 343 -16.92 -22.54 -10.12
N ALA A 344 -17.87 -23.17 -9.42
CA ALA A 344 -19.19 -22.61 -9.16
C ALA A 344 -19.10 -21.31 -8.34
N ASP A 345 -18.40 -21.33 -7.21
CA ASP A 345 -18.21 -20.15 -6.36
C ASP A 345 -17.46 -19.04 -7.10
N CYS A 346 -16.42 -19.38 -7.90
CA CYS A 346 -15.71 -18.40 -8.74
C CYS A 346 -16.65 -17.70 -9.74
N ARG A 347 -17.56 -18.46 -10.36
CA ARG A 347 -18.58 -17.92 -11.27
C ARG A 347 -19.55 -17.02 -10.51
N GLU A 348 -20.14 -17.51 -9.44
CA GLU A 348 -21.15 -16.77 -8.66
C GLU A 348 -20.56 -15.49 -8.08
N ALA A 349 -19.35 -15.54 -7.49
CA ALA A 349 -18.67 -14.37 -6.98
C ALA A 349 -18.36 -13.36 -8.09
N THR A 350 -17.99 -13.82 -9.29
CA THR A 350 -17.78 -12.92 -10.44
C THR A 350 -19.09 -12.27 -10.89
N VAL A 351 -20.21 -13.00 -10.86
CA VAL A 351 -21.54 -12.45 -11.20
C VAL A 351 -21.96 -11.40 -10.18
N ALA A 352 -21.82 -11.66 -8.89
CA ALA A 352 -22.10 -10.70 -7.83
C ALA A 352 -21.24 -9.41 -7.97
N ILE A 353 -19.94 -9.57 -8.28
CA ILE A 353 -19.07 -8.43 -8.57
C ILE A 353 -19.52 -7.69 -9.84
N ALA A 354 -20.00 -8.40 -10.87
CA ALA A 354 -20.51 -7.78 -12.09
C ALA A 354 -21.74 -6.92 -11.80
N GLU A 355 -22.66 -7.40 -10.96
CA GLU A 355 -23.83 -6.64 -10.51
C GLU A 355 -23.41 -5.36 -9.77
N GLU A 356 -22.46 -5.45 -8.84
CA GLU A 356 -21.90 -4.29 -8.14
C GLU A 356 -21.25 -3.29 -9.12
N ILE A 357 -20.48 -3.78 -10.10
CA ILE A 357 -19.79 -2.93 -11.10
C ILE A 357 -20.78 -2.16 -11.98
N CYS A 358 -21.94 -2.74 -12.30
CA CYS A 358 -22.98 -2.07 -13.10
C CYS A 358 -23.51 -0.78 -12.44
N TRP A 359 -23.41 -0.65 -11.13
CA TRP A 359 -23.86 0.53 -10.38
C TRP A 359 -22.75 1.56 -10.12
N ARG A 360 -21.49 1.27 -10.50
CA ARG A 360 -20.34 2.11 -10.20
C ARG A 360 -19.93 3.01 -11.35
N GLN A 361 -19.38 4.18 -11.00
CA GLN A 361 -18.65 5.01 -11.96
C GLN A 361 -17.23 4.46 -12.15
N LEU A 362 -16.91 4.08 -13.39
CA LEU A 362 -15.63 3.48 -13.75
C LEU A 362 -14.57 4.51 -14.19
N SER A 363 -14.86 5.82 -14.07
CA SER A 363 -13.97 6.91 -14.48
C SER A 363 -12.61 6.88 -13.78
N ASP A 364 -12.58 6.43 -12.53
CA ASP A 364 -11.37 6.36 -11.72
C ASP A 364 -10.56 5.06 -11.90
N CYS A 365 -11.10 4.08 -12.62
CA CYS A 365 -10.41 2.81 -12.86
C CYS A 365 -9.18 3.02 -13.76
N SER A 366 -8.09 2.32 -13.46
CA SER A 366 -6.93 2.26 -14.37
C SER A 366 -7.26 1.43 -15.63
N PRO A 367 -6.54 1.63 -16.75
CA PRO A 367 -6.69 0.78 -17.93
C PRO A 367 -6.51 -0.72 -17.64
N GLN A 368 -5.60 -1.07 -16.72
CA GLN A 368 -5.37 -2.45 -16.31
C GLN A 368 -6.55 -3.03 -15.51
N GLU A 369 -7.19 -2.22 -14.66
CA GLU A 369 -8.39 -2.65 -13.92
C GLU A 369 -9.54 -2.94 -14.87
N LEU A 370 -9.79 -2.06 -15.84
CA LEU A 370 -10.83 -2.26 -16.87
C LEU A 370 -10.53 -3.52 -17.71
N ALA A 371 -9.27 -3.74 -18.10
CA ALA A 371 -8.87 -4.95 -18.83
C ALA A 371 -9.09 -6.23 -18.01
N ASN A 372 -8.76 -6.21 -16.72
CA ASN A 372 -8.98 -7.33 -15.82
C ASN A 372 -10.48 -7.66 -15.66
N LEU A 373 -11.32 -6.64 -15.50
CA LEU A 373 -12.77 -6.79 -15.40
C LEU A 373 -13.35 -7.43 -16.67
N VAL A 374 -13.06 -6.87 -17.85
CA VAL A 374 -13.53 -7.42 -19.14
C VAL A 374 -13.05 -8.86 -19.34
N ASN A 375 -11.77 -9.13 -19.09
CA ASN A 375 -11.22 -10.48 -19.24
C ASN A 375 -11.95 -11.48 -18.32
N GLY A 376 -12.24 -11.12 -17.07
CA GLY A 376 -12.93 -12.02 -16.16
C GLY A 376 -14.41 -12.20 -16.48
N PHE A 377 -15.15 -11.12 -16.75
CA PHE A 377 -16.56 -11.22 -17.13
C PHE A 377 -16.75 -12.01 -18.44
N SER A 378 -15.80 -11.93 -19.37
CA SER A 378 -15.84 -12.72 -20.61
C SER A 378 -15.77 -14.24 -20.42
N LYS A 379 -15.45 -14.73 -19.21
CA LYS A 379 -15.42 -16.17 -18.91
C LYS A 379 -16.80 -16.77 -18.66
N TRP A 380 -17.80 -15.94 -18.39
CA TRP A 380 -19.18 -16.36 -18.14
C TRP A 380 -20.17 -15.51 -18.95
N PRO A 381 -20.09 -15.53 -20.28
CA PRO A 381 -20.92 -14.70 -21.16
C PRO A 381 -22.42 -15.03 -21.07
N GLU A 382 -22.77 -16.20 -20.54
CA GLU A 382 -24.16 -16.61 -20.33
C GLU A 382 -24.82 -15.89 -19.14
N ALA A 383 -24.02 -15.31 -18.23
CA ALA A 383 -24.56 -14.54 -17.12
C ALA A 383 -24.89 -13.10 -17.55
N ALA A 384 -26.17 -12.73 -17.45
CA ALA A 384 -26.65 -11.41 -17.87
C ALA A 384 -25.89 -10.25 -17.20
N ALA A 385 -25.58 -10.36 -15.90
CA ALA A 385 -24.80 -9.36 -15.18
C ALA A 385 -23.36 -9.23 -15.74
N SER A 386 -22.70 -10.35 -16.07
CA SER A 386 -21.36 -10.33 -16.67
C SER A 386 -21.36 -9.66 -18.05
N LEU A 387 -22.39 -9.90 -18.87
CA LEU A 387 -22.57 -9.20 -20.14
C LEU A 387 -22.77 -7.70 -19.93
N GLN A 388 -23.66 -7.30 -19.03
CA GLN A 388 -23.93 -5.90 -18.71
C GLN A 388 -22.68 -5.17 -18.20
N ALA A 389 -21.94 -5.78 -17.27
CA ALA A 389 -20.71 -5.22 -16.72
C ALA A 389 -19.61 -5.12 -17.79
N THR A 390 -19.52 -6.09 -18.70
CA THR A 390 -18.62 -6.02 -19.87
C THR A 390 -18.94 -4.82 -20.76
N VAL A 391 -20.23 -4.61 -21.07
CA VAL A 391 -20.69 -3.46 -21.87
C VAL A 391 -20.43 -2.13 -21.14
N ALA A 392 -20.72 -2.04 -19.84
CA ALA A 392 -20.43 -0.86 -19.04
C ALA A 392 -18.93 -0.52 -19.05
N THR A 393 -18.08 -1.53 -18.91
CA THR A 393 -16.61 -1.38 -18.97
C THR A 393 -16.15 -0.96 -20.38
N ALA A 394 -16.73 -1.53 -21.43
CA ALA A 394 -16.44 -1.15 -22.82
C ALA A 394 -16.85 0.29 -23.13
N HIS A 395 -18.01 0.75 -22.65
CA HIS A 395 -18.45 2.14 -22.78
C HIS A 395 -17.48 3.12 -22.09
N GLU A 396 -16.95 2.76 -20.90
CA GLU A 396 -15.90 3.55 -20.24
C GLU A 396 -14.65 3.67 -21.12
N VAL A 397 -14.15 2.57 -21.66
CA VAL A 397 -12.97 2.55 -22.54
C VAL A 397 -13.21 3.41 -23.80
N LEU A 398 -14.38 3.26 -24.45
CA LEU A 398 -14.73 4.04 -25.64
C LEU A 398 -14.86 5.54 -25.34
N ARG A 399 -15.45 5.91 -24.19
CA ARG A 399 -15.56 7.31 -23.78
C ARG A 399 -14.17 7.96 -23.63
N ARG A 400 -13.21 7.25 -23.03
CA ARG A 400 -11.82 7.71 -22.92
C ARG A 400 -11.15 7.84 -24.29
N GLY A 401 -11.40 6.88 -25.18
CA GLY A 401 -10.88 6.88 -26.55
C GLY A 401 -11.43 8.02 -27.41
N ALA A 402 -12.71 8.39 -27.25
CA ALA A 402 -13.33 9.52 -27.92
C ALA A 402 -12.76 10.86 -27.42
N GLY A 403 -12.61 11.03 -26.10
CA GLY A 403 -12.03 12.25 -25.51
C GLY A 403 -10.56 12.49 -25.85
N LEU A 404 -9.82 11.48 -26.32
CA LEU A 404 -8.45 11.62 -26.83
C LEU A 404 -8.38 12.04 -28.31
N ARG A 405 -9.49 11.95 -29.06
CA ARG A 405 -9.58 12.36 -30.47
C ARG A 405 -10.01 13.82 -30.64
N ASP A 406 -10.50 14.46 -29.58
CA ASP A 406 -10.97 15.85 -29.57
C ASP A 406 -9.89 16.85 -29.06
N PHE A 407 -8.63 16.41 -29.00
CA PHE A 407 -7.41 17.22 -28.82
C PHE A 407 -6.50 17.00 -30.03
#